data_AF-A0A7X2SAX9-F1
#
_entry.id   AF-A0A7X2SAX9-F1
#
_cell.length_a   1.000
_cell.length_b   1.000
_cell.length_c   1.000
_cell.angle_alpha   90.00
_cell.angle_beta   90.00
_cell.angle_gamma   90.00
#
_symmetry.space_group_name_H-M   'P 1'
#
loop_
_entity.id
_entity.type
_entity.pdbx_description
1 polymer ?
#
loop_
_entity_poly.entity_id
_entity_poly.type
_entity_poly.pdbx_seq_one_letter_code
_entity_poly.pdbx_strand_id
1 'polypeptide(L)'
;MSNGGNLQMDEKTFWKNFSLGKELNLAGSFIFNGLKAFDSLKHFSQEDEIFEFFYSTSIGLERLLKIIVILIEHNDTTDQREFEDSLKTHNHLNLIKRIRRKHSCDTLGNLQNEFLELLSNFYKTMRYDRYTLGSVQDLDKERVGLLTFLRKHLQIESQDIHMTNTSNIKKFIGKVVGKISEVLYDLVEREASAQNIYTYELPYESKASIIFLGKKYTFFDNDIVWKELMIYLMNTNDSSGMLNLIREIKPLEFEPALVNEYLNVFKSDLSKYSHMYQIEENYRKFDKNQLKERLEILELLSNPNVYFNYDDDSEEKR
;
A
#
# COMPACT_ATOMS: atom_id res chain seq x y z
N MET A 1 -48.76 -16.46 -14.80
CA MET A 1 -48.09 -15.24 -14.31
C MET A 1 -47.29 -15.63 -13.10
N SER A 2 -45.98 -15.79 -13.27
CA SER A 2 -45.07 -16.15 -12.18
C SER A 2 -44.87 -14.93 -11.31
N ASN A 3 -45.19 -15.03 -10.02
CA ASN A 3 -44.90 -14.00 -9.03
C ASN A 3 -43.39 -13.77 -8.99
N GLY A 4 -42.94 -12.68 -9.62
CA GLY A 4 -41.63 -12.11 -9.37
C GLY A 4 -41.59 -11.57 -7.95
N GLY A 5 -41.29 -12.46 -6.99
CA GLY A 5 -40.97 -12.04 -5.64
C GLY A 5 -39.74 -11.14 -5.71
N ASN A 6 -39.90 -9.87 -5.33
CA ASN A 6 -38.77 -9.01 -5.02
C ASN A 6 -37.93 -9.72 -3.95
N LEU A 7 -36.79 -10.28 -4.34
CA LEU A 7 -35.77 -10.75 -3.39
C LEU A 7 -35.17 -9.52 -2.72
N GLN A 8 -35.84 -9.05 -1.67
CA GLN A 8 -35.29 -8.03 -0.80
C GLN A 8 -34.26 -8.70 0.11
N MET A 9 -32.99 -8.36 -0.08
CA MET A 9 -31.90 -8.80 0.80
C MET A 9 -32.15 -8.25 2.21
N ASP A 10 -32.10 -9.12 3.22
CA ASP A 10 -32.25 -8.70 4.61
C ASP A 10 -31.06 -7.87 5.09
N GLU A 11 -31.26 -7.10 6.17
CA GLU A 11 -30.26 -6.16 6.68
C GLU A 11 -28.93 -6.83 7.07
N LYS A 12 -28.97 -8.06 7.61
CA LYS A 12 -27.77 -8.78 8.05
C LYS A 12 -26.98 -9.27 6.84
N THR A 13 -27.67 -9.83 5.85
CA THR A 13 -27.04 -10.24 4.59
C THR A 13 -26.47 -9.02 3.86
N PHE A 14 -27.18 -7.90 3.82
CA PHE A 14 -26.68 -6.66 3.23
C PHE A 14 -25.42 -6.15 3.94
N TRP A 15 -25.45 -6.09 5.27
CA TRP A 15 -24.30 -5.66 6.08
C TRP A 15 -23.08 -6.56 5.86
N LYS A 16 -23.26 -7.88 5.92
CA LYS A 16 -22.17 -8.84 5.67
C LYS A 16 -21.63 -8.73 4.24
N ASN A 17 -22.50 -8.55 3.25
CA ASN A 17 -22.10 -8.51 1.86
C ASN A 17 -21.38 -7.20 1.51
N PHE A 18 -22.03 -6.05 1.75
CA PHE A 18 -21.55 -4.76 1.27
C PHE A 18 -20.72 -3.99 2.28
N SER A 19 -21.14 -3.94 3.55
CA SER A 19 -20.42 -3.18 4.57
C SER A 19 -19.09 -3.85 4.91
N LEU A 20 -19.06 -5.17 5.06
CA LEU A 20 -17.78 -5.88 5.24
C LEU A 20 -16.93 -5.88 3.98
N GLY A 21 -17.52 -5.84 2.77
CA GLY A 21 -16.76 -5.68 1.53
C GLY A 21 -16.02 -4.33 1.45
N LYS A 22 -16.65 -3.24 1.93
CA LYS A 22 -15.97 -1.95 2.10
C LYS A 22 -14.82 -2.04 3.11
N GLU A 23 -15.04 -2.71 4.23
CA GLU A 23 -14.01 -2.95 5.24
C GLU A 23 -12.85 -3.80 4.71
N LEU A 24 -13.13 -4.77 3.82
CA LEU A 24 -12.10 -5.58 3.16
C LEU A 24 -11.22 -4.72 2.24
N ASN A 25 -11.84 -3.83 1.46
CA ASN A 25 -11.11 -2.88 0.62
C ASN A 25 -10.26 -1.91 1.45
N LEU A 26 -10.77 -1.44 2.59
CA LEU A 26 -9.98 -0.62 3.53
C LEU A 26 -8.83 -1.42 4.14
N ALA A 27 -9.06 -2.67 4.56
CA ALA A 27 -8.04 -3.54 5.12
C ALA A 27 -6.87 -3.72 4.15
N GLY A 28 -7.16 -4.05 2.88
CA GLY A 28 -6.13 -4.16 1.84
C GLY A 28 -5.41 -2.84 1.57
N SER A 29 -6.11 -1.72 1.62
CA SER A 29 -5.51 -0.38 1.47
C SER A 29 -4.53 -0.03 2.58
N PHE A 30 -4.85 -0.37 3.83
CA PHE A 30 -3.96 -0.19 4.97
C PHE A 30 -2.72 -1.10 4.89
N ILE A 31 -2.89 -2.37 4.50
CA ILE A 31 -1.76 -3.30 4.29
C ILE A 31 -0.82 -2.76 3.20
N PHE A 32 -1.38 -2.30 2.08
CA PHE A 32 -0.61 -1.68 1.00
C PHE A 32 0.18 -0.47 1.48
N ASN A 33 -0.46 0.45 2.22
CA ASN A 33 0.19 1.66 2.73
C ASN A 33 1.31 1.31 3.71
N GLY A 34 1.08 0.36 4.63
CA GLY A 34 2.11 -0.11 5.56
C GLY A 34 3.33 -0.65 4.82
N LEU A 35 3.11 -1.54 3.85
CA LEU A 35 4.20 -2.07 3.01
C LEU A 35 4.91 -0.96 2.22
N LYS A 36 4.18 0.07 1.76
CA LYS A 36 4.77 1.20 1.02
C LYS A 36 5.61 2.10 1.92
N ALA A 37 5.18 2.36 3.15
CA ALA A 37 5.98 3.07 4.16
C ALA A 37 7.26 2.27 4.44
N PHE A 38 7.14 0.95 4.64
CA PHE A 38 8.29 0.08 4.82
C PHE A 38 9.25 0.10 3.62
N ASP A 39 8.73 0.06 2.39
CA ASP A 39 9.55 0.17 1.18
C ASP A 39 10.25 1.53 1.05
N SER A 40 9.65 2.60 1.57
CA SER A 40 10.21 3.95 1.49
C SER A 40 11.29 4.22 2.54
N LEU A 41 11.38 3.39 3.58
CA LEU A 41 12.50 3.42 4.55
C LEU A 41 13.83 3.26 3.83
N LYS A 42 14.74 4.23 4.01
CA LYS A 42 16.14 4.13 3.62
C LYS A 42 16.97 3.53 4.75
N HIS A 43 16.75 4.00 5.98
CA HIS A 43 17.47 3.58 7.18
C HIS A 43 16.51 3.36 8.35
N PHE A 44 16.87 2.47 9.28
CA PHE A 44 16.06 2.19 10.47
C PHE A 44 16.11 3.30 11.54
N SER A 45 16.86 4.38 11.31
CA SER A 45 16.78 5.60 12.12
C SER A 45 15.56 6.48 11.79
N GLN A 46 14.79 6.17 10.74
CA GLN A 46 13.58 6.90 10.34
C GLN A 46 12.37 6.40 11.13
N GLU A 47 12.22 6.86 12.37
CA GLU A 47 11.22 6.34 13.32
C GLU A 47 9.77 6.62 12.90
N ASP A 48 9.49 7.73 12.21
CA ASP A 48 8.13 8.07 11.74
C ASP A 48 7.60 7.09 10.70
N GLU A 49 8.47 6.65 9.78
CA GLU A 49 8.13 5.67 8.74
C GLU A 49 8.00 4.25 9.31
N ILE A 50 8.78 3.93 10.36
CA ILE A 50 8.62 2.68 11.11
C ILE A 50 7.25 2.68 11.83
N PHE A 51 6.89 3.79 12.46
CA PHE A 51 5.59 3.95 13.09
C PHE A 51 4.46 3.77 12.07
N GLU A 52 4.54 4.45 10.92
CA GLU A 52 3.52 4.34 9.86
C GLU A 52 3.41 2.91 9.32
N PHE A 53 4.53 2.22 9.10
CA PHE A 53 4.53 0.80 8.74
C PHE A 53 3.76 -0.04 9.77
N PHE A 54 4.09 0.08 11.05
CA PHE A 54 3.44 -0.69 12.10
C PHE A 54 1.96 -0.34 12.24
N TYR A 55 1.63 0.94 12.22
CA TYR A 55 0.27 1.44 12.40
C TYR A 55 -0.64 0.98 11.27
N SER A 56 -0.27 1.25 10.02
CA SER A 56 -1.06 0.86 8.85
C SER A 56 -1.16 -0.67 8.74
N THR A 57 -0.07 -1.42 8.95
CA THR A 57 -0.11 -2.89 8.87
C THR A 57 -0.98 -3.51 9.99
N SER A 58 -0.89 -2.98 11.22
CA SER A 58 -1.71 -3.44 12.34
C SER A 58 -3.20 -3.21 12.06
N ILE A 59 -3.58 -2.00 11.64
CA ILE A 59 -5.00 -1.70 11.35
C ILE A 59 -5.52 -2.58 10.22
N GLY A 60 -4.74 -2.74 9.14
CA GLY A 60 -5.14 -3.54 7.99
C GLY A 60 -5.39 -5.00 8.37
N LEU A 61 -4.47 -5.62 9.10
CA LEU A 61 -4.61 -7.02 9.54
C LEU A 61 -5.70 -7.19 10.60
N GLU A 62 -5.86 -6.24 11.53
CA GLU A 62 -6.96 -6.27 12.51
C GLU A 62 -8.32 -6.25 11.83
N ARG A 63 -8.53 -5.36 10.86
CA ARG A 63 -9.80 -5.28 10.09
C ARG A 63 -10.08 -6.59 9.37
N LEU A 64 -9.07 -7.16 8.71
CA LEU A 64 -9.20 -8.44 8.02
C LEU A 64 -9.58 -9.58 8.97
N LEU A 65 -8.93 -9.67 10.13
CA LEU A 65 -9.28 -10.63 11.18
C LEU A 65 -10.72 -10.45 11.68
N LYS A 66 -11.16 -9.21 11.90
CA LYS A 66 -12.53 -8.90 12.36
C LYS A 66 -13.58 -9.33 11.33
N ILE A 67 -13.34 -9.08 10.05
CA ILE A 67 -14.24 -9.54 8.97
C ILE A 67 -14.43 -11.06 9.06
N ILE A 68 -13.34 -11.83 9.19
CA ILE A 68 -13.41 -13.29 9.28
C ILE A 68 -14.17 -13.73 10.54
N VAL A 69 -13.88 -13.11 11.69
CA VAL A 69 -14.60 -13.41 12.94
C VAL A 69 -16.10 -13.13 12.81
N ILE A 70 -16.50 -12.03 12.16
CA ILE A 70 -17.91 -11.73 11.88
C ILE A 70 -18.51 -12.80 10.98
N LEU A 71 -17.84 -13.20 9.91
CA LEU A 71 -18.34 -14.23 9.00
C LEU A 71 -18.47 -15.59 9.68
N ILE A 72 -17.59 -15.92 10.63
CA ILE A 72 -17.60 -17.21 11.35
C ILE A 72 -18.65 -17.25 12.46
N GLU A 73 -18.72 -16.22 13.30
CA GLU A 73 -19.40 -16.28 14.59
C GLU A 73 -20.79 -15.63 14.60
N HIS A 74 -21.04 -14.62 13.76
CA HIS A 74 -22.32 -13.91 13.75
C HIS A 74 -23.41 -14.72 13.02
N ASN A 75 -24.51 -14.99 13.72
CA ASN A 75 -25.71 -15.65 13.19
C ASN A 75 -26.99 -15.01 13.78
N ASP A 76 -28.16 -15.59 13.49
CA ASP A 76 -29.44 -15.00 13.91
C ASP A 76 -29.71 -14.99 15.41
N THR A 77 -28.98 -15.81 16.17
CA THR A 77 -29.12 -15.94 17.62
C THR A 77 -28.07 -15.15 18.41
N THR A 78 -27.15 -14.48 17.72
CA THR A 78 -26.08 -13.67 18.33
C THR A 78 -26.65 -12.41 18.98
N ASP A 79 -26.26 -12.10 20.23
CA ASP A 79 -26.47 -10.76 20.81
C ASP A 79 -25.57 -9.75 20.08
N GLN A 80 -26.19 -8.84 19.33
CA GLN A 80 -25.48 -7.88 18.50
C GLN A 80 -24.54 -6.98 19.30
N ARG A 81 -24.98 -6.50 20.48
CA ARG A 81 -24.20 -5.53 21.26
C ARG A 81 -23.00 -6.19 21.91
N GLU A 82 -23.20 -7.36 22.54
CA GLU A 82 -22.11 -8.12 23.14
C GLU A 82 -21.08 -8.53 22.09
N PHE A 83 -21.54 -8.94 20.91
CA PHE A 83 -20.67 -9.33 19.81
C PHE A 83 -19.83 -8.15 19.31
N GLU A 84 -20.44 -6.99 19.06
CA GLU A 84 -19.72 -5.78 18.64
C GLU A 84 -18.71 -5.30 19.68
N ASP A 85 -19.07 -5.33 20.97
CA ASP A 85 -18.16 -4.99 22.06
C ASP A 85 -16.96 -5.93 22.12
N SER A 86 -17.15 -7.22 21.85
CA SER A 86 -16.06 -8.21 21.77
C SER A 86 -15.03 -7.87 20.68
N LEU A 87 -15.47 -7.20 19.61
CA LEU A 87 -14.62 -6.81 18.48
C LEU A 87 -13.86 -5.51 18.73
N LYS A 88 -14.20 -4.70 19.74
CA LYS A 88 -13.50 -3.44 20.03
C LYS A 88 -12.09 -3.66 20.60
N THR A 89 -11.75 -4.88 21.01
CA THR A 89 -10.42 -5.18 21.55
C THR A 89 -9.35 -5.21 20.45
N HIS A 90 -8.27 -4.43 20.62
CA HIS A 90 -7.15 -4.35 19.68
C HIS A 90 -6.12 -5.45 19.94
N ASN A 91 -6.49 -6.69 19.66
CA ASN A 91 -5.64 -7.86 19.93
C ASN A 91 -5.73 -8.89 18.81
N HIS A 92 -4.77 -8.83 17.87
CA HIS A 92 -4.67 -9.78 16.75
C HIS A 92 -4.59 -11.23 17.23
N LEU A 93 -3.86 -11.51 18.32
CA LEU A 93 -3.73 -12.86 18.86
C LEU A 93 -5.04 -13.41 19.43
N ASN A 94 -5.92 -12.55 19.96
CA ASN A 94 -7.25 -13.00 20.40
C ASN A 94 -8.16 -13.29 19.20
N LEU A 95 -8.13 -12.43 18.18
CA LEU A 95 -8.92 -12.63 16.96
C LEU A 95 -8.48 -13.89 16.19
N ILE A 96 -7.18 -14.12 16.03
CA ILE A 96 -6.68 -15.35 15.37
C ILE A 96 -7.05 -16.60 16.18
N LYS A 97 -7.06 -16.53 17.52
CA LYS A 97 -7.52 -17.65 18.37
C LYS A 97 -9.00 -17.96 18.14
N ARG A 98 -9.85 -16.95 17.95
CA ARG A 98 -11.27 -17.12 17.61
C ARG A 98 -11.42 -17.84 16.27
N ILE A 99 -10.71 -17.36 15.24
CA ILE A 99 -10.70 -18.00 13.90
C ILE A 99 -10.22 -19.46 14.00
N ARG A 100 -9.17 -19.71 14.79
CA ARG A 100 -8.58 -21.04 15.01
C ARG A 100 -9.52 -22.08 15.62
N ARG A 101 -10.64 -21.66 16.22
CA ARG A 101 -11.67 -22.59 16.70
C ARG A 101 -12.40 -23.30 15.57
N LYS A 102 -12.49 -22.67 14.38
CA LYS A 102 -13.12 -23.23 13.19
C LYS A 102 -12.13 -23.65 12.11
N HIS A 103 -11.05 -22.88 11.91
CA HIS A 103 -10.04 -23.13 10.87
C HIS A 103 -8.65 -23.24 11.48
N SER A 104 -7.96 -24.35 11.29
CA SER A 104 -6.67 -24.61 11.95
C SER A 104 -5.56 -23.58 11.63
N CYS A 105 -5.66 -22.83 10.53
CA CYS A 105 -4.69 -21.81 10.10
C CYS A 105 -3.24 -22.33 10.11
N ASP A 106 -3.05 -23.63 9.83
CA ASP A 106 -1.77 -24.34 9.98
C ASP A 106 -0.64 -23.78 9.11
N THR A 107 -1.00 -23.03 8.07
CA THR A 107 -0.05 -22.38 7.17
C THR A 107 0.59 -21.12 7.76
N LEU A 108 0.09 -20.61 8.89
CA LEU A 108 0.71 -19.54 9.68
C LEU A 108 1.68 -20.14 10.70
N GLY A 109 2.94 -20.24 10.30
CA GLY A 109 4.02 -20.75 11.13
C GLY A 109 4.45 -19.79 12.25
N ASN A 110 5.48 -20.20 12.98
CA ASN A 110 6.03 -19.42 14.10
C ASN A 110 6.41 -17.98 13.71
N LEU A 111 7.04 -17.80 12.53
CA LEU A 111 7.43 -16.49 12.00
C LEU A 111 6.25 -15.51 11.89
N GLN A 112 5.13 -15.95 11.32
CA GLN A 112 3.94 -15.10 11.17
C GLN A 112 3.27 -14.80 12.52
N ASN A 113 3.23 -15.77 13.43
CA ASN A 113 2.68 -15.57 14.77
C ASN A 113 3.51 -14.56 15.59
N GLU A 114 4.84 -14.64 15.54
CA GLU A 114 5.73 -13.66 16.18
C GLU A 114 5.53 -12.25 15.61
N PHE A 115 5.32 -12.14 14.31
CA PHE A 115 5.02 -10.84 13.68
C PHE A 115 3.67 -10.28 14.15
N LEU A 116 2.61 -11.10 14.20
CA LEU A 116 1.30 -10.69 14.72
C LEU A 116 1.37 -10.29 16.21
N GLU A 117 2.22 -10.95 16.99
CA GLU A 117 2.50 -10.57 18.37
C GLU A 117 3.19 -9.21 18.45
N LEU A 118 4.20 -8.97 17.61
CA LEU A 118 4.86 -7.67 17.52
C LEU A 118 3.87 -6.55 17.17
N LEU A 119 2.98 -6.76 16.20
CA LEU A 119 1.91 -5.79 15.86
C LEU A 119 0.93 -5.57 17.03
N SER A 120 0.58 -6.64 17.74
CA SER A 120 -0.30 -6.55 18.91
C SER A 120 0.34 -5.76 20.06
N ASN A 121 1.64 -5.93 20.27
CA ASN A 121 2.42 -5.18 21.26
C ASN A 121 2.55 -3.71 20.84
N PHE A 122 2.84 -3.43 19.57
CA PHE A 122 2.88 -2.07 19.05
C PHE A 122 1.59 -1.30 19.37
N TYR A 123 0.43 -1.87 19.02
CA TYR A 123 -0.85 -1.16 19.14
C TYR A 123 -1.26 -0.94 20.60
N LYS A 124 -0.96 -1.89 21.49
CA LYS A 124 -1.36 -1.82 22.90
C LYS A 124 -0.43 -0.97 23.76
N THR A 125 0.87 -1.02 23.51
CA THR A 125 1.87 -0.45 24.43
C THR A 125 2.72 0.60 23.74
N MET A 126 3.47 0.21 22.70
CA MET A 126 4.53 1.07 22.13
C MET A 126 4.01 2.42 21.62
N ARG A 127 2.81 2.45 21.03
CA ARG A 127 2.17 3.69 20.56
C ARG A 127 1.89 4.68 21.70
N TYR A 128 1.44 4.20 22.86
CA TYR A 128 1.03 5.05 23.98
C TYR A 128 2.19 5.49 24.87
N ASP A 129 3.29 4.72 24.86
CA ASP A 129 4.53 5.06 25.55
C ASP A 129 5.06 6.43 25.11
N ARG A 130 4.81 6.86 23.86
CA ARG A 130 5.19 8.20 23.36
C ARG A 130 4.52 9.36 24.10
N TYR A 131 3.42 9.11 24.82
CA TYR A 131 2.67 10.13 25.59
C TYR A 131 2.92 10.06 27.11
N THR A 132 3.80 9.16 27.57
CA THR A 132 4.03 8.92 29.00
C THR A 132 5.37 9.52 29.43
N LEU A 133 5.36 10.35 30.48
CA LEU A 133 6.57 11.02 30.98
C LEU A 133 7.66 10.03 31.45
N GLY A 134 7.26 8.84 31.90
CA GLY A 134 8.17 7.79 32.37
C GLY A 134 8.95 7.05 31.27
N SER A 135 8.60 7.23 29.99
CA SER A 135 9.20 6.53 28.85
C SER A 135 10.01 7.46 27.93
N VAL A 136 10.34 8.68 28.39
CA VAL A 136 11.10 9.67 27.62
C VAL A 136 12.47 9.14 27.17
N GLN A 137 13.07 8.18 27.87
CA GLN A 137 14.35 7.58 27.49
C GLN A 137 14.21 6.33 26.58
N ASP A 138 13.01 5.79 26.39
CA ASP A 138 12.72 4.55 25.64
C ASP A 138 11.63 4.76 24.57
N LEU A 139 11.73 5.83 23.78
CA LEU A 139 10.73 6.20 22.77
C LEU A 139 10.81 5.36 21.48
N ASP A 140 11.89 4.59 21.30
CA ASP A 140 12.22 3.87 20.06
C ASP A 140 11.84 2.37 20.09
N LYS A 141 10.99 1.94 21.04
CA LYS A 141 10.62 0.53 21.24
C LYS A 141 10.14 -0.17 19.98
N GLU A 142 9.49 0.55 19.08
CA GLU A 142 8.98 0.06 17.80
C GLU A 142 10.14 -0.34 16.88
N ARG A 143 11.15 0.54 16.77
CA ARG A 143 12.39 0.29 16.05
C ARG A 143 13.14 -0.89 16.67
N VAL A 144 13.28 -0.91 17.99
CA VAL A 144 13.96 -2.01 18.71
C VAL A 144 13.25 -3.33 18.45
N GLY A 145 11.92 -3.36 18.54
CA GLY A 145 11.11 -4.55 18.25
C GLY A 145 11.27 -5.05 16.82
N LEU A 146 11.23 -4.13 15.84
CA LEU A 146 11.44 -4.45 14.42
C LEU A 146 12.84 -5.00 14.16
N LEU A 147 13.88 -4.33 14.64
CA LEU A 147 15.26 -4.77 14.46
C LEU A 147 15.52 -6.11 15.15
N THR A 148 14.93 -6.33 16.34
CA THR A 148 15.02 -7.62 17.04
C THR A 148 14.39 -8.74 16.22
N PHE A 149 13.19 -8.51 15.68
CA PHE A 149 12.52 -9.45 14.79
C PHE A 149 13.34 -9.74 13.52
N LEU A 150 13.86 -8.70 12.86
CA LEU A 150 14.68 -8.85 11.66
C LEU A 150 15.98 -9.60 11.94
N ARG A 151 16.73 -9.24 12.98
CA ARG A 151 17.99 -9.89 13.35
C ARG A 151 17.79 -11.37 13.64
N LYS A 152 16.73 -11.72 14.36
CA LYS A 152 16.39 -13.11 14.68
C LYS A 152 16.18 -13.96 13.43
N HIS A 153 15.46 -13.45 12.43
CA HIS A 153 15.04 -14.25 11.28
C HIS A 153 15.93 -14.10 10.03
N LEU A 154 16.72 -13.03 9.95
CA LEU A 154 17.66 -12.78 8.84
C LEU A 154 19.12 -12.98 9.24
N GLN A 155 19.40 -13.37 10.49
CA GLN A 155 20.76 -13.58 11.02
C GLN A 155 21.66 -12.36 10.81
N ILE A 156 21.10 -11.17 11.04
CA ILE A 156 21.84 -9.91 10.93
C ILE A 156 22.65 -9.69 12.21
N GLU A 157 23.98 -9.71 12.10
CA GLU A 157 24.89 -9.57 13.24
C GLU A 157 25.06 -8.12 13.71
N SER A 158 24.78 -7.14 12.85
CA SER A 158 25.01 -5.72 13.13
C SER A 158 23.98 -5.13 14.12
N GLN A 159 24.50 -4.42 15.12
CA GLN A 159 23.70 -3.59 16.03
C GLN A 159 23.47 -2.16 15.51
N ASP A 160 23.96 -1.84 14.32
CA ASP A 160 23.90 -0.49 13.74
C ASP A 160 22.45 0.00 13.55
N ILE A 161 22.15 1.15 14.15
CA ILE A 161 20.86 1.83 14.03
C ILE A 161 20.67 2.49 12.66
N HIS A 162 21.76 2.76 11.94
CA HIS A 162 21.76 3.31 10.57
C HIS A 162 21.70 2.23 9.49
N MET A 163 21.45 0.97 9.89
CA MET A 163 21.26 -0.14 8.97
C MET A 163 20.31 0.25 7.84
N THR A 164 20.75 0.01 6.61
CA THR A 164 19.95 0.29 5.41
C THR A 164 18.86 -0.76 5.22
N ASN A 165 17.66 -0.33 4.84
CA ASN A 165 16.58 -1.23 4.48
C ASN A 165 16.79 -1.79 3.07
N THR A 166 17.56 -2.88 2.99
CA THR A 166 17.94 -3.50 1.72
C THR A 166 16.76 -4.21 1.05
N SER A 167 16.91 -4.50 -0.25
CA SER A 167 15.92 -5.29 -1.00
C SER A 167 15.62 -6.65 -0.38
N ASN A 168 16.58 -7.29 0.29
CA ASN A 168 16.37 -8.58 0.97
C ASN A 168 15.47 -8.44 2.19
N ILE A 169 15.65 -7.37 2.97
CA ILE A 169 14.80 -7.07 4.14
C ILE A 169 13.37 -6.74 3.67
N LYS A 170 13.22 -5.93 2.62
CA LYS A 170 11.93 -5.63 1.99
C LYS A 170 11.20 -6.88 1.51
N LYS A 171 11.89 -7.78 0.80
CA LYS A 171 11.33 -9.07 0.37
C LYS A 171 10.91 -9.94 1.55
N PHE A 172 11.70 -9.95 2.61
CA PHE A 172 11.40 -10.72 3.81
C PHE A 172 10.12 -10.23 4.49
N ILE A 173 10.01 -8.93 4.78
CA ILE A 173 8.80 -8.35 5.38
C ILE A 173 7.59 -8.53 4.45
N GLY A 174 7.75 -8.28 3.15
CA GLY A 174 6.70 -8.53 2.15
C GLY A 174 6.20 -9.97 2.19
N LYS A 175 7.10 -10.96 2.31
CA LYS A 175 6.73 -12.38 2.44
C LYS A 175 5.98 -12.68 3.75
N VAL A 176 6.39 -12.08 4.87
CA VAL A 176 5.73 -12.27 6.18
C VAL A 176 4.31 -11.72 6.15
N VAL A 177 4.15 -10.46 5.78
CA VAL A 177 2.84 -9.78 5.69
C VAL A 177 1.96 -10.41 4.63
N GLY A 178 2.56 -10.76 3.48
CA GLY A 178 1.86 -11.41 2.37
C GLY A 178 1.29 -12.75 2.78
N LYS A 179 2.08 -13.61 3.43
CA LYS A 179 1.59 -14.92 3.89
C LYS A 179 0.41 -14.80 4.85
N ILE A 180 0.41 -13.81 5.74
CA ILE A 180 -0.72 -13.54 6.65
C ILE A 180 -1.94 -13.09 5.84
N SER A 181 -1.75 -12.10 4.96
CA SER A 181 -2.81 -11.52 4.14
C SER A 181 -3.50 -12.57 3.26
N GLU A 182 -2.73 -13.43 2.59
CA GLU A 182 -3.24 -14.50 1.74
C GLU A 182 -4.11 -15.47 2.53
N VAL A 183 -3.58 -16.01 3.64
CA VAL A 183 -4.31 -17.00 4.45
C VAL A 183 -5.62 -16.42 4.98
N LEU A 184 -5.61 -15.17 5.41
CA LEU A 184 -6.79 -14.51 5.93
C LEU A 184 -7.80 -14.15 4.81
N TYR A 185 -7.34 -13.69 3.65
CA TYR A 185 -8.23 -13.40 2.52
C TYR A 185 -8.91 -14.67 1.98
N ASP A 186 -8.18 -15.78 1.86
CA ASP A 186 -8.73 -17.09 1.47
C ASP A 186 -9.85 -17.54 2.44
N LEU A 187 -9.74 -17.18 3.73
CA LEU A 187 -10.78 -17.45 4.73
C LEU A 187 -12.01 -16.54 4.55
N VAL A 188 -11.81 -15.27 4.19
CA VAL A 188 -12.93 -14.37 3.85
C VAL A 188 -13.70 -14.94 2.67
N GLU A 189 -13.03 -15.32 1.59
CA GLU A 189 -13.64 -15.91 0.40
C GLU A 189 -14.42 -17.19 0.74
N ARG A 190 -13.79 -18.10 1.50
CA ARG A 190 -14.42 -19.36 1.91
C ARG A 190 -15.68 -19.14 2.76
N GLU A 191 -15.61 -18.29 3.78
CA GLU A 191 -16.72 -18.09 4.72
C GLU A 191 -17.87 -17.27 4.10
N ALA A 192 -17.54 -16.31 3.24
CA ALA A 192 -18.53 -15.57 2.46
C ALA A 192 -19.23 -16.47 1.43
N SER A 193 -18.48 -17.30 0.70
CA SER A 193 -19.02 -18.25 -0.27
C SER A 193 -19.93 -19.28 0.41
N ALA A 194 -19.55 -19.78 1.60
CA ALA A 194 -20.40 -20.68 2.38
C ALA A 194 -21.75 -20.05 2.80
N GLN A 195 -21.82 -18.72 2.83
CA GLN A 195 -23.02 -17.94 3.15
C GLN A 195 -23.73 -17.40 1.89
N ASN A 196 -23.28 -17.78 0.68
CA ASN A 196 -23.77 -17.25 -0.61
C ASN A 196 -23.72 -15.71 -0.69
N ILE A 197 -22.67 -15.10 -0.13
CA ILE A 197 -22.39 -13.67 -0.23
C ILE A 197 -21.00 -13.44 -0.84
N TYR A 198 -20.78 -12.20 -1.27
CA TYR A 198 -19.67 -11.77 -2.12
C TYR A 198 -18.77 -10.75 -1.42
N THR A 199 -18.63 -10.85 -0.10
CA THR A 199 -17.77 -9.96 0.70
C THR A 199 -16.32 -9.90 0.18
N TYR A 200 -15.86 -10.94 -0.50
CA TYR A 200 -14.51 -11.05 -1.06
C TYR A 200 -14.29 -10.26 -2.36
N GLU A 201 -15.34 -9.73 -2.99
CA GLU A 201 -15.22 -8.93 -4.22
C GLU A 201 -14.53 -7.59 -3.94
N LEU A 202 -13.62 -7.22 -4.84
CA LEU A 202 -12.81 -6.01 -4.73
C LEU A 202 -12.90 -5.19 -6.01
N PRO A 203 -12.90 -3.85 -5.93
CA PRO A 203 -12.76 -3.02 -7.11
C PRO A 203 -11.43 -3.31 -7.82
N TYR A 204 -11.50 -3.48 -9.14
CA TYR A 204 -10.31 -3.58 -9.99
C TYR A 204 -9.42 -2.33 -9.81
N GLU A 205 -8.11 -2.50 -9.86
CA GLU A 205 -7.10 -1.44 -9.65
C GLU A 205 -7.08 -0.77 -8.26
N SER A 206 -7.84 -1.27 -7.29
CA SER A 206 -7.71 -0.81 -5.90
C SER A 206 -6.41 -1.31 -5.25
N LYS A 207 -5.93 -0.58 -4.23
CA LYS A 207 -4.82 -1.04 -3.37
C LYS A 207 -5.08 -2.44 -2.79
N ALA A 208 -6.32 -2.73 -2.41
CA ALA A 208 -6.71 -4.03 -1.92
C ALA A 208 -6.60 -5.12 -2.99
N SER A 209 -7.00 -4.84 -4.24
CA SER A 209 -6.84 -5.81 -5.34
C SER A 209 -5.37 -6.16 -5.59
N ILE A 210 -4.43 -5.22 -5.44
CA ILE A 210 -2.99 -5.47 -5.56
C ILE A 210 -2.51 -6.46 -4.47
N ILE A 211 -2.99 -6.28 -3.23
CA ILE A 211 -2.61 -7.09 -2.07
C ILE A 211 -3.24 -8.49 -2.12
N PHE A 212 -4.54 -8.58 -2.39
CA PHE A 212 -5.29 -9.83 -2.25
C PHE A 212 -5.36 -10.64 -3.55
N LEU A 213 -5.61 -9.98 -4.68
CA LEU A 213 -5.72 -10.65 -5.99
C LEU A 213 -4.36 -10.72 -6.69
N GLY A 214 -3.63 -9.61 -6.74
CA GLY A 214 -2.31 -9.51 -7.36
C GLY A 214 -1.20 -10.18 -6.55
N LYS A 215 -1.42 -10.41 -5.26
CA LYS A 215 -0.46 -11.00 -4.31
C LYS A 215 0.91 -10.32 -4.36
N LYS A 216 0.90 -8.99 -4.50
CA LYS A 216 2.11 -8.16 -4.58
C LYS A 216 2.38 -7.49 -3.24
N TYR A 217 3.47 -7.89 -2.59
CA TYR A 217 3.86 -7.39 -1.26
C TYR A 217 5.17 -6.62 -1.24
N THR A 218 5.67 -6.28 -2.42
CA THR A 218 6.89 -5.50 -2.64
C THR A 218 6.70 -4.60 -3.86
N PHE A 219 7.50 -3.54 -3.98
CA PHE A 219 7.34 -2.51 -5.02
C PHE A 219 8.43 -2.56 -6.10
N PHE A 220 9.17 -3.66 -6.21
CA PHE A 220 10.22 -3.80 -7.23
C PHE A 220 9.66 -3.73 -8.65
N ASP A 221 8.49 -4.31 -8.89
CA ASP A 221 7.84 -4.29 -10.20
C ASP A 221 7.47 -2.86 -10.61
N ASN A 222 6.98 -2.04 -9.67
CA ASN A 222 6.74 -0.61 -9.92
C ASN A 222 8.03 0.11 -10.31
N ASP A 223 9.12 -0.25 -9.64
CA ASP A 223 10.46 0.27 -9.91
C ASP A 223 10.97 -0.10 -11.30
N ILE A 224 10.61 -1.27 -11.81
CA ILE A 224 10.94 -1.71 -13.17
C ILE A 224 10.10 -0.94 -14.18
N VAL A 225 8.78 -0.81 -13.95
CA VAL A 225 7.85 -0.14 -14.87
C VAL A 225 8.30 1.28 -15.19
N TRP A 226 8.57 2.12 -14.19
CA TRP A 226 8.97 3.50 -14.48
C TRP A 226 10.35 3.58 -15.16
N LYS A 227 11.28 2.65 -14.86
CA LYS A 227 12.61 2.61 -15.50
C LYS A 227 12.50 2.24 -16.97
N GLU A 228 11.74 1.20 -17.30
CA GLU A 228 11.52 0.78 -18.68
C GLU A 228 10.78 1.85 -19.49
N LEU A 229 9.75 2.47 -18.90
CA LEU A 229 9.05 3.59 -19.54
C LEU A 229 9.98 4.78 -19.77
N MET A 230 10.84 5.11 -18.81
CA MET A 230 11.84 6.17 -18.97
C MET A 230 12.85 5.84 -20.08
N ILE A 231 13.37 4.61 -20.12
CA ILE A 231 14.28 4.14 -21.18
C ILE A 231 13.58 4.25 -22.54
N TYR A 232 12.34 3.81 -22.65
CA TYR A 232 11.54 3.94 -23.87
C TYR A 232 11.37 5.42 -24.26
N LEU A 233 10.88 6.27 -23.36
CA LEU A 233 10.60 7.68 -23.64
C LEU A 233 11.87 8.46 -24.04
N MET A 234 13.03 8.11 -23.48
CA MET A 234 14.29 8.79 -23.77
C MET A 234 14.97 8.29 -25.05
N ASN A 235 14.79 7.02 -25.42
CA ASN A 235 15.57 6.38 -26.48
C ASN A 235 14.74 5.96 -27.71
N THR A 236 13.41 6.09 -27.66
CA THR A 236 12.57 5.74 -28.81
C THR A 236 12.71 6.75 -29.95
N ASN A 237 12.73 6.22 -31.18
CA ASN A 237 12.60 6.99 -32.41
C ASN A 237 11.14 7.09 -32.89
N ASP A 238 10.19 6.49 -32.17
CA ASP A 238 8.77 6.53 -32.51
C ASP A 238 8.27 7.98 -32.51
N SER A 239 7.36 8.31 -33.42
CA SER A 239 6.72 9.63 -33.44
C SER A 239 5.25 9.50 -33.09
N SER A 240 4.82 10.35 -32.17
CA SER A 240 3.42 10.65 -31.90
C SER A 240 3.32 12.15 -31.63
N GLY A 241 2.14 12.75 -31.77
CA GLY A 241 1.99 14.17 -31.49
C GLY A 241 2.45 14.54 -30.07
N MET A 242 2.21 13.66 -29.08
CA MET A 242 2.69 13.85 -27.71
C MET A 242 4.21 13.70 -27.59
N LEU A 243 4.83 12.71 -28.25
CA LEU A 243 6.28 12.54 -28.24
C LEU A 243 6.99 13.71 -28.94
N ASN A 244 6.41 14.23 -30.01
CA ASN A 244 6.93 15.39 -30.73
C ASN A 244 6.84 16.65 -29.85
N LEU A 245 5.68 16.89 -29.21
CA LEU A 245 5.53 17.98 -28.24
C LEU A 245 6.57 17.90 -27.12
N ILE A 246 6.78 16.73 -26.51
CA ILE A 246 7.78 16.57 -25.44
C ILE A 246 9.20 16.89 -25.93
N ARG A 247 9.56 16.47 -27.14
CA ARG A 247 10.89 16.71 -27.73
C ARG A 247 11.17 18.19 -28.02
N GLU A 248 10.13 19.00 -28.24
CA GLU A 248 10.25 20.45 -28.45
C GLU A 248 10.49 21.22 -27.15
N ILE A 249 10.14 20.66 -26.00
CA ILE A 249 10.31 21.32 -24.69
C ILE A 249 11.79 21.33 -24.29
N LYS A 250 12.39 22.52 -24.25
CA LYS A 250 13.74 22.69 -23.70
C LYS A 250 13.79 22.23 -22.22
N PRO A 251 14.73 21.35 -21.83
CA PRO A 251 14.87 20.92 -20.44
C PRO A 251 15.33 22.07 -19.53
N LEU A 252 14.99 21.99 -18.24
CA LEU A 252 15.58 22.87 -17.23
C LEU A 252 17.05 22.52 -17.00
N GLU A 253 17.82 23.48 -16.47
CA GLU A 253 19.23 23.29 -16.14
C GLU A 253 19.37 22.49 -14.84
N PHE A 254 19.35 21.17 -14.98
CA PHE A 254 19.67 20.21 -13.92
C PHE A 254 21.15 19.80 -13.99
N GLU A 255 21.73 19.44 -12.84
CA GLU A 255 23.15 19.07 -12.73
C GLU A 255 23.35 17.60 -13.15
N PRO A 256 24.11 17.30 -14.22
CA PRO A 256 24.32 15.93 -14.69
C PRO A 256 24.90 15.00 -13.61
N ALA A 257 25.73 15.52 -12.69
CA ALA A 257 26.29 14.72 -11.61
C ALA A 257 25.23 14.16 -10.63
N LEU A 258 24.04 14.76 -10.60
CA LEU A 258 22.94 14.39 -9.69
C LEU A 258 21.87 13.52 -10.35
N VAL A 259 22.10 12.98 -11.55
CA VAL A 259 21.08 12.20 -12.29
C VAL A 259 20.48 11.08 -11.45
N ASN A 260 21.29 10.35 -10.67
CA ASN A 260 20.80 9.27 -9.81
C ASN A 260 19.87 9.77 -8.70
N GLU A 261 20.07 11.01 -8.22
CA GLU A 261 19.18 11.63 -7.25
C GLU A 261 17.85 12.00 -7.90
N TYR A 262 17.89 12.59 -9.10
CA TYR A 262 16.69 12.91 -9.87
C TYR A 262 15.87 11.66 -10.20
N LEU A 263 16.51 10.53 -10.50
CA LEU A 263 15.79 9.27 -10.71
C LEU A 263 15.00 8.80 -9.47
N ASN A 264 15.37 9.23 -8.26
CA ASN A 264 14.64 8.85 -7.04
C ASN A 264 13.28 9.57 -6.89
N VAL A 265 13.00 10.63 -7.64
CA VAL A 265 11.70 11.33 -7.59
C VAL A 265 10.53 10.44 -8.04
N PHE A 266 10.81 9.44 -8.87
CA PHE A 266 9.81 8.47 -9.32
C PHE A 266 9.46 7.44 -8.24
N LYS A 267 10.28 7.33 -7.18
CA LYS A 267 10.07 6.34 -6.11
C LYS A 267 9.30 6.87 -4.90
N SER A 268 9.47 8.15 -4.59
CA SER A 268 8.99 8.78 -3.35
C SER A 268 8.53 10.21 -3.58
N ASP A 269 7.36 10.55 -3.05
CA ASP A 269 6.86 11.92 -3.06
C ASP A 269 7.75 12.86 -2.25
N LEU A 270 8.38 12.38 -1.16
CA LEU A 270 9.35 13.16 -0.39
C LEU A 270 10.55 13.56 -1.26
N SER A 271 11.00 12.67 -2.15
CA SER A 271 12.05 13.00 -3.12
C SER A 271 11.58 14.05 -4.14
N LYS A 272 10.29 14.07 -4.53
CA LYS A 272 9.78 15.17 -5.38
C LYS A 272 9.86 16.51 -4.64
N TYR A 273 9.43 16.55 -3.39
CA TYR A 273 9.48 17.75 -2.55
C TYR A 273 10.90 18.30 -2.40
N SER A 274 11.91 17.44 -2.23
CA SER A 274 13.31 17.90 -2.08
C SER A 274 13.87 18.63 -3.30
N HIS A 275 13.28 18.44 -4.49
CA HIS A 275 13.71 19.12 -5.72
C HIS A 275 12.82 20.31 -6.12
N MET A 276 11.74 20.61 -5.38
CA MET A 276 10.88 21.76 -5.69
C MET A 276 11.65 23.08 -5.70
N TYR A 277 12.52 23.29 -4.70
CA TYR A 277 13.36 24.49 -4.63
C TYR A 277 14.25 24.66 -5.87
N GLN A 278 14.87 23.57 -6.37
CA GLN A 278 15.69 23.63 -7.57
C GLN A 278 14.87 23.98 -8.82
N ILE A 279 13.63 23.48 -8.92
CA ILE A 279 12.71 23.83 -10.00
C ILE A 279 12.34 25.32 -9.91
N GLU A 280 12.00 25.81 -8.73
CA GLU A 280 11.66 27.22 -8.49
C GLU A 280 12.83 28.15 -8.84
N GLU A 281 14.05 27.82 -8.42
CA GLU A 281 15.26 28.60 -8.78
C GLU A 281 15.51 28.60 -10.29
N ASN A 282 15.26 27.50 -10.98
CA ASN A 282 15.34 27.46 -12.44
C ASN A 282 14.27 28.34 -13.10
N TYR A 283 13.04 28.38 -12.56
CA TYR A 283 11.98 29.26 -13.05
C TYR A 283 12.25 30.74 -12.81
N ARG A 284 13.05 31.12 -11.81
CA ARG A 284 13.44 32.53 -11.62
C ARG A 284 14.28 33.10 -12.76
N LYS A 285 14.89 32.25 -13.59
CA LYS A 285 15.65 32.65 -14.78
C LYS A 285 14.74 33.03 -15.96
N PHE A 286 13.45 32.70 -15.88
CA PHE A 286 12.49 32.91 -16.96
C PHE A 286 11.81 34.27 -16.78
N ASP A 287 11.49 34.94 -17.88
CA ASP A 287 10.54 36.03 -17.82
C ASP A 287 9.10 35.50 -17.60
N LYS A 288 8.18 36.41 -17.27
CA LYS A 288 6.79 36.06 -16.94
C LYS A 288 6.06 35.34 -18.08
N ASN A 289 6.35 35.70 -19.33
CA ASN A 289 5.70 35.10 -20.50
C ASN A 289 6.26 33.71 -20.76
N GLN A 290 7.59 33.54 -20.69
CA GLN A 290 8.26 32.24 -20.82
C GLN A 290 7.79 31.24 -19.77
N LEU A 291 7.68 31.69 -18.51
CA LEU A 291 7.20 30.83 -17.43
C LEU A 291 5.74 30.42 -17.67
N LYS A 292 4.90 31.38 -18.07
CA LYS A 292 3.48 31.12 -18.36
C LYS A 292 3.33 30.09 -19.48
N GLU A 293 4.00 30.30 -20.61
CA GLU A 293 3.99 29.39 -21.76
C GLU A 293 4.46 27.99 -21.38
N ARG A 294 5.54 27.89 -20.59
CA ARG A 294 6.03 26.59 -20.11
C ARG A 294 4.98 25.86 -19.26
N LEU A 295 4.33 26.55 -18.33
CA LEU A 295 3.32 25.93 -17.46
C LEU A 295 2.09 25.48 -18.27
N GLU A 296 1.64 26.29 -19.24
CA GLU A 296 0.55 25.91 -20.15
C GLU A 296 0.90 24.64 -20.95
N ILE A 297 2.13 24.51 -21.46
CA ILE A 297 2.58 23.30 -22.16
C ILE A 297 2.61 22.09 -21.20
N LEU A 298 3.10 22.27 -19.97
CA LEU A 298 3.16 21.19 -18.97
C LEU A 298 1.76 20.67 -18.58
N GLU A 299 0.72 21.52 -18.59
CA GLU A 299 -0.68 21.12 -18.36
C GLU A 299 -1.26 20.24 -19.48
N LEU A 300 -0.69 20.28 -20.68
CA LEU A 300 -1.08 19.40 -21.79
C LEU A 300 -0.55 17.98 -21.59
N LEU A 301 0.60 17.83 -20.93
CA LEU A 301 1.21 16.53 -20.69
C LEU A 301 0.32 15.70 -19.77
N SER A 302 0.06 14.44 -20.16
CA SER A 302 -0.84 13.50 -19.45
C SER A 302 -2.32 13.89 -19.37
N ASN A 303 -2.75 14.97 -20.03
CA ASN A 303 -4.16 15.34 -20.09
C ASN A 303 -4.93 14.38 -21.03
N PRO A 304 -5.92 13.63 -20.54
CA PRO A 304 -6.64 12.63 -21.35
C PRO A 304 -7.51 13.24 -22.46
N ASN A 305 -7.68 14.56 -22.47
CA ASN A 305 -8.47 15.27 -23.48
C ASN A 305 -7.61 15.90 -24.59
N VAL A 306 -6.28 15.74 -24.54
CA VAL A 306 -5.37 16.23 -25.58
C VAL A 306 -5.22 15.16 -26.66
N TYR A 307 -5.66 15.49 -27.87
CA TYR A 307 -5.56 14.65 -29.05
C TYR A 307 -4.81 15.39 -30.15
N PHE A 308 -3.96 14.67 -30.87
CA PHE A 308 -3.29 15.18 -32.05
C PHE A 308 -3.97 14.58 -33.28
N ASN A 309 -4.42 15.45 -34.18
CA ASN A 309 -4.92 15.00 -35.46
C ASN A 309 -3.72 14.50 -36.27
N TYR A 310 -3.72 13.21 -36.60
CA TYR A 310 -2.87 12.69 -37.64
C TYR A 310 -3.64 12.90 -38.93
N ASP A 311 -3.34 13.99 -39.65
CA ASP A 311 -3.77 14.08 -41.03
C ASP A 311 -3.07 12.94 -41.77
N ASP A 312 -3.87 11.99 -42.25
CA ASP A 312 -3.44 10.85 -43.04
C ASP A 312 -3.06 11.39 -44.43
N ASP A 313 -1.98 12.16 -44.52
CA ASP A 313 -1.38 12.63 -45.76
C ASP A 313 -0.65 11.47 -46.44
N SER A 314 -1.40 10.39 -46.70
CA SER A 314 -1.17 9.47 -47.79
C SER A 314 -1.70 10.09 -49.08
N GLU A 315 -1.23 11.29 -49.43
CA GLU A 315 -1.26 11.73 -50.82
C GLU A 315 -0.28 10.85 -51.60
N GLU A 316 -0.83 9.75 -52.13
CA GLU A 316 -0.34 9.02 -53.29
C GLU A 316 0.06 10.04 -54.36
N LYS A 317 1.34 10.42 -54.40
CA LYS A 317 1.94 11.02 -55.60
C LYS A 317 1.91 9.96 -56.69
N ARG A 318 0.85 9.98 -57.50
CA ARG A 318 0.77 9.30 -58.80
C ARG A 318 1.42 10.14 -59.89
#